data_AF-A0A1I4FYL6-F1
#
_entry.id   AF-A0A1I4FYL6-F1
#
_cell.length_a   1.000
_cell.length_b   1.000
_cell.length_c   1.000
_cell.angle_alpha   90.00
_cell.angle_beta   90.00
_cell.angle_gamma   90.00
#
_symmetry.space_group_name_H-M   'P 1'
#
loop_
_entity.id
_entity.type
_entity.pdbx_description
1 polymer ?
#
loop_
_entity_poly.entity_id
_entity_poly.type
_entity_poly.pdbx_seq_one_letter_code
_entity_poly.pdbx_strand_id
1 'polypeptide(L)' 'MTELLDRAVQTARALSPEVQDEIARRVLAYAGGDDTVIALTPDEEADLIEAQAERARGDFATEAEVDVVLSKYRR' A
#
# COMPACT_ATOMS: atom_id res chain seq x y z
N MET A 1 -18.70 -6.33 20.01
CA MET A 1 -18.08 -7.17 18.98
C MET A 1 -19.10 -8.21 18.53
N THR A 2 -19.07 -8.71 17.30
CA THR A 2 -19.93 -9.85 16.93
C THR A 2 -19.53 -11.07 17.76
N GLU A 3 -20.47 -11.99 18.01
CA GLU A 3 -20.20 -13.21 18.80
C GLU A 3 -19.02 -14.01 18.23
N LEU A 4 -18.94 -14.09 16.90
CA LEU A 4 -17.86 -14.77 16.20
C LEU A 4 -16.50 -14.09 16.43
N LEU A 5 -16.45 -12.76 16.33
CA LEU A 5 -15.20 -12.01 16.52
C LEU A 5 -14.75 -12.03 17.99
N ASP A 6 -15.69 -11.99 18.94
CA ASP A 6 -15.39 -12.15 20.38
C ASP A 6 -14.75 -13.49 20.70
N ARG A 7 -15.34 -14.57 20.20
CA ARG A 7 -14.76 -15.91 20.34
C ARG A 7 -13.38 -16.02 19.70
N ALA A 8 -13.17 -15.40 18.54
CA ALA A 8 -11.88 -15.39 17.86
C ALA A 8 -10.80 -14.69 18.72
N VAL A 9 -11.11 -13.52 19.29
CA VAL A 9 -10.18 -12.79 20.17
C VAL A 9 -9.88 -13.58 21.44
N GLN A 10 -10.89 -14.18 22.07
CA GLN A 10 -10.70 -15.04 23.25
C GLN A 10 -9.79 -16.23 22.95
N THR A 11 -9.96 -16.86 21.78
CA THR A 11 -9.12 -18.00 21.35
C THR A 11 -7.68 -17.54 21.07
N ALA A 12 -7.50 -16.40 20.42
CA ALA A 12 -6.19 -15.86 20.06
C ALA A 12 -5.32 -15.57 21.29
N ARG A 13 -5.91 -15.18 22.42
CA ARG A 13 -5.18 -14.91 23.68
C ARG A 13 -4.38 -16.09 24.22
N ALA A 14 -4.74 -17.33 23.85
CA ALA A 14 -4.04 -18.53 24.28
C ALA A 14 -2.84 -18.89 23.36
N LEU A 15 -2.68 -18.20 22.23
CA LEU A 15 -1.61 -18.45 21.27
C LEU A 15 -0.30 -17.80 21.73
N SER A 16 0.81 -18.15 21.08
CA SER A 16 2.09 -17.48 21.33
C SER A 16 2.05 -16.00 20.91
N PRO A 17 2.86 -15.12 21.52
CA PRO A 17 2.88 -13.69 21.16
C PRO A 17 3.11 -13.46 19.66
N GLU A 18 4.00 -14.23 19.04
CA GLU A 18 4.30 -14.13 17.61
C GLU A 18 3.06 -14.37 16.72
N VAL A 19 2.26 -15.39 17.06
CA VAL A 19 1.04 -15.71 16.31
C VAL A 19 -0.06 -14.68 16.60
N GLN A 20 -0.13 -14.16 17.83
CA GLN A 20 -1.04 -13.08 18.17
C GLN A 20 -0.76 -11.83 17.33
N ASP A 21 0.50 -11.45 17.16
CA ASP A 21 0.91 -10.31 16.35
C ASP A 21 0.61 -10.50 14.86
N GLU A 22 0.75 -11.73 14.34
CA GLU A 22 0.38 -12.03 12.95
C GLU A 22 -1.12 -11.85 12.72
N ILE A 23 -1.95 -12.36 13.64
CA ILE A 23 -3.41 -12.16 13.59
C ILE A 23 -3.74 -10.68 13.67
N ALA A 24 -3.09 -9.93 14.58
CA ALA A 24 -3.30 -8.50 14.76
C ALA A 24 -2.99 -7.71 13.48
N ARG A 25 -1.83 -7.95 12.84
CA ARG A 25 -1.47 -7.31 11.55
C ARG A 25 -2.53 -7.54 10.48
N ARG A 26 -3.03 -8.77 10.33
CA ARG A 26 -4.09 -9.06 9.35
C ARG A 26 -5.39 -8.32 9.67
N VAL A 27 -5.80 -8.29 10.94
CA VAL A 27 -7.00 -7.57 11.37
C VAL A 27 -6.85 -6.06 11.15
N LEU A 28 -5.69 -5.48 11.45
CA LEU A 28 -5.39 -4.07 11.23
C LEU A 28 -5.39 -3.71 9.74
N ALA A 29 -4.82 -4.57 8.88
CA ALA A 29 -4.91 -4.40 7.43
C ALA A 29 -6.37 -4.41 6.94
N TYR A 30 -7.20 -5.34 7.41
CA TYR A 30 -8.63 -5.37 7.06
C TYR A 30 -9.41 -4.18 7.63
N ALA A 31 -8.98 -3.64 8.78
CA ALA A 31 -9.60 -2.49 9.41
C ALA A 31 -9.14 -1.15 8.82
N GLY A 32 -8.20 -1.16 7.86
CA GLY A 32 -7.61 0.05 7.27
C GLY A 32 -6.73 0.83 8.26
N GLY A 33 -6.22 0.18 9.30
CA GLY A 33 -5.41 0.80 10.35
C GLY A 33 -3.93 0.97 10.00
N ASP A 34 -3.39 0.09 9.13
CA ASP A 34 -1.97 0.10 8.76
C ASP A 34 -1.70 0.77 7.40
N ASP A 35 -2.71 0.97 6.57
CA ASP A 35 -2.60 1.79 5.36
C ASP A 35 -3.13 3.18 5.69
N THR A 36 -2.23 4.10 6.05
CA THR A 36 -2.57 5.52 5.99
C THR A 36 -2.94 5.81 4.55
N VAL A 37 -4.23 5.87 4.25
CA VAL A 37 -4.73 6.30 2.95
C VAL A 37 -4.31 7.75 2.81
N ILE A 38 -3.24 7.99 2.05
CA ILE A 38 -2.82 9.34 1.70
C ILE A 38 -3.88 9.87 0.75
N ALA A 39 -4.72 10.77 1.25
CA ALA A 39 -5.66 11.50 0.42
C ALA A 39 -4.86 12.40 -0.52
N LEU A 40 -4.99 12.15 -1.82
CA LEU A 40 -4.37 13.00 -2.83
C LEU A 40 -5.04 14.37 -2.82
N THR A 41 -4.25 15.40 -3.03
CA THR A 41 -4.77 16.70 -3.42
C THR A 41 -5.40 16.60 -4.83
N PRO A 42 -6.31 17.50 -5.19
CA PRO A 42 -6.90 17.50 -6.54
C PRO A 42 -5.86 17.55 -7.66
N ASP A 43 -4.74 18.25 -7.44
CA ASP A 43 -3.66 18.35 -8.42
C ASP A 43 -2.91 17.01 -8.55
N GLU A 44 -2.59 16.34 -7.44
CA GLU A 44 -1.96 15.01 -7.48
C GLU A 44 -2.87 13.93 -8.10
N GLU A 45 -4.19 14.01 -7.87
CA GLU A 45 -5.15 13.12 -8.51
C GLU A 45 -5.20 13.35 -10.02
N ALA A 46 -5.19 14.62 -10.46
CA ALA A 46 -5.15 14.97 -11.88
C ALA A 46 -3.85 14.47 -12.55
N ASP A 47 -2.71 14.64 -11.90
CA ASP A 47 -1.41 14.15 -12.39
C ASP A 47 -1.42 12.61 -12.55
N LEU A 48 -2.01 11.88 -11.61
CA LEU A 48 -2.15 10.43 -11.73
C LEU A 48 -3.10 9.99 -12.85
N ILE A 49 -4.17 10.74 -13.10
CA ILE A 49 -5.09 10.47 -14.21
C ILE A 49 -4.36 10.62 -15.54
N GLU A 50 -3.55 11.68 -15.71
CA GLU A 50 -2.77 11.86 -16.94
C GLU A 50 -1.71 10.76 -17.10
N ALA A 51 -0.97 10.43 -16.03
CA ALA A 51 0.01 9.35 -16.08
C ALA A 51 -0.62 7.99 -16.46
N GLN A 52 -1.86 7.72 -16.03
CA GLN A 52 -2.59 6.52 -16.47
C GLN A 52 -2.95 6.56 -17.96
N ALA A 53 -3.30 7.74 -18.48
CA ALA A 53 -3.58 7.93 -19.90
C ALA A 53 -2.32 7.77 -20.76
N GLU A 54 -1.17 8.32 -20.33
CA GLU A 54 0.15 8.11 -20.95
C GLU A 54 0.49 6.63 -21.03
N ARG A 55 0.35 5.91 -19.91
CA ARG A 55 0.56 4.45 -19.85
C ARG A 55 -0.32 3.69 -20.85
N ALA A 56 -1.60 4.05 -20.96
CA ALA A 56 -2.52 3.40 -21.89
C ALA A 56 -2.12 3.63 -23.36
N ARG A 57 -1.52 4.77 -23.67
CA ARG A 57 -0.99 5.11 -25.01
C ARG A 57 0.42 4.55 -25.24
N GLY A 58 1.06 3.98 -24.22
CA GLY A 58 2.44 3.48 -24.29
C GLY A 58 3.48 4.62 -24.30
N ASP A 59 3.09 5.81 -23.84
CA ASP A 59 3.95 6.98 -23.78
C ASP A 59 4.87 6.89 -22.56
N PHE A 60 5.97 6.17 -22.74
CA PHE A 60 7.00 5.97 -21.72
C PHE A 60 8.30 6.58 -22.19
N ALA A 61 9.07 7.12 -21.24
CA ALA A 61 10.46 7.45 -21.49
C ALA A 61 11.22 6.22 -22.01
N THR A 62 12.09 6.44 -22.99
CA THR A 62 12.99 5.42 -23.52
C THR A 62 14.08 5.07 -22.50
N GLU A 63 14.70 3.91 -22.68
CA GLU A 63 15.82 3.48 -21.82
C GLU A 63 16.96 4.50 -21.78
N ALA A 64 17.28 5.12 -22.92
CA ALA A 64 18.31 6.15 -23.01
C ALA A 64 17.96 7.41 -22.21
N GLU A 65 16.70 7.86 -22.26
CA GLU A 65 16.24 9.01 -21.48
C GLU A 65 16.27 8.73 -19.98
N VAL A 66 15.86 7.52 -19.57
CA VAL A 66 15.95 7.06 -18.18
C VAL A 66 17.40 7.01 -17.72
N ASP A 67 18.33 6.49 -18.53
CA ASP A 67 19.76 6.41 -18.19
C ASP A 67 20.37 7.80 -17.98
N VAL A 68 20.05 8.75 -18.85
CA VAL A 68 20.50 10.16 -18.71
C VAL A 68 20.05 10.75 -17.38
N VAL A 69 18.80 10.53 -16.97
CA VAL A 69 18.30 11.05 -15.68
C VAL A 69 18.97 10.36 -14.50
N LEU A 70 19.04 9.02 -14.52
CA LEU A 70 19.56 8.23 -13.40
C LEU A 70 21.09 8.33 -13.24
N SER A 71 21.84 8.58 -14.33
CA SER A 71 23.29 8.76 -14.29
C SER A 71 23.73 9.88 -13.34
N LYS A 72 22.89 10.92 -13.14
CA LYS A 72 23.13 12.02 -12.19
C LYS A 72 23.26 11.56 -10.74
N TYR A 73 22.73 10.39 -10.40
CA TYR A 73 22.64 9.87 -9.04
C TYR A 73 23.46 8.58 -8.83
N ARG A 74 24.06 8.01 -9.90
CA ARG A 74 24.97 6.87 -9.79
C ARG A 74 26.32 7.38 -9.25
N ARG A 75 26.65 7.04 -8.01
CA ARG A 75 27.98 7.23 -7.42
C ARG A 75 28.95 6.16 -7.92
#